data_AF-A0A371D5C1-F1
#
_entry.id   AF-A0A371D5C1-F1
#
_cell.length_a   1.000
_cell.length_b   1.000
_cell.length_c   1.000
_cell.angle_alpha   90.00
_cell.angle_beta   90.00
_cell.angle_gamma   90.00
#
_symmetry.space_group_name_H-M   'P 1'
#
loop_
_entity.id
_entity.type
_entity.pdbx_description
1 polymer ?
#
loop_
_entity_poly.entity_id
_entity_poly.type
_entity_poly.pdbx_seq_one_letter_code
_entity_poly.pdbx_strand_id
1 'polypeptide(L)'
;MSSTAPGSQRVPFRVFSCPLLHDSSPAALGRNHSSWFVVYATPHFSSGRRAGTCVNYVSPGDPRSVGAVSPNGKPLFTTGAQNGQIAIDVLLCMRDKQGSCPVLVVERYPETDISGILAEIEVQIPEDELVYACAHCGRWETLHGPRFLRCGGCKSRYYCSPECQKQDWRPSNHRDECALLKAGNAFQVEDRRKLHDNGWWFDYGYCACSRTTESEHMHGLWKLSTTTSWHMAVARRRATFRRPSLLLRLCWPRGTIARRGSFRLTALSTTTSSGSIASANRPPSRSCLTTASAPSHPTTSPGVPSQRTPRSPTSGPRSRPRFIVTGDTTFDERRLLGYVQQHGTQAERDAVAMYGHLRAANIAARRKLAEVQKARVQGNVKLLAAHLLAAEDVFLLAAGDDPAARFESFTMKHVYTRITADIESRS
;
A
#
# COMPACT_ATOMS: atom_id res chain seq x y z
N MET A 1 19.84 -49.81 -14.01
CA MET A 1 19.22 -48.50 -14.31
C MET A 1 18.01 -48.34 -13.41
N SER A 2 18.14 -47.60 -12.30
CA SER A 2 17.04 -47.42 -11.35
C SER A 2 16.01 -46.46 -11.96
N SER A 3 14.88 -47.03 -12.37
CA SER A 3 13.69 -46.29 -12.79
C SER A 3 13.26 -45.38 -11.64
N THR A 4 13.53 -44.09 -11.76
CA THR A 4 13.06 -43.08 -10.83
C THR A 4 11.57 -42.95 -11.10
N ALA A 5 10.74 -43.51 -10.20
CA ALA A 5 9.29 -43.38 -10.29
C ALA A 5 8.93 -41.90 -10.50
N PRO A 6 7.94 -41.59 -11.37
CA PRO A 6 7.53 -40.22 -11.62
C PRO A 6 7.17 -39.57 -10.28
N GLY A 7 8.07 -38.71 -9.80
CA GLY A 7 7.97 -38.13 -8.48
C GLY A 7 6.67 -37.36 -8.40
N SER A 8 5.76 -37.80 -7.51
CA SER A 8 4.55 -37.06 -7.17
C SER A 8 4.93 -35.60 -7.03
N GLN A 9 4.37 -34.76 -7.91
CA GLN A 9 4.74 -33.37 -8.05
C GLN A 9 4.38 -32.66 -6.74
N ARG A 10 5.36 -32.58 -5.84
CA ARG A 10 5.14 -32.15 -4.47
C ARG A 10 4.67 -30.71 -4.51
N VAL A 11 3.45 -30.48 -4.01
CA VAL A 11 2.90 -29.13 -3.87
C VAL A 11 3.89 -28.32 -3.02
N PRO A 12 4.31 -27.13 -3.46
CA PRO A 12 5.41 -26.42 -2.85
C PRO A 12 5.09 -26.05 -1.40
N PHE A 13 3.85 -25.68 -1.09
CA PHE A 13 3.44 -25.24 0.25
C PHE A 13 2.06 -25.82 0.63
N ARG A 14 1.76 -25.84 1.93
CA ARG A 14 0.48 -26.35 2.44
C ARG A 14 -0.66 -25.37 2.14
N VAL A 15 -1.79 -25.93 1.70
CA VAL A 15 -3.01 -25.19 1.35
C VAL A 15 -4.13 -25.54 2.32
N PHE A 16 -4.94 -24.55 2.67
CA PHE A 16 -6.01 -24.59 3.63
C PHE A 16 -7.31 -24.08 3.02
N SER A 17 -8.44 -24.63 3.42
CA SER A 17 -9.75 -23.99 3.28
C SER A 17 -10.01 -23.09 4.48
N CYS A 18 -10.74 -21.99 4.28
CA CYS A 18 -11.20 -21.14 5.37
C CYS A 18 -12.56 -20.53 5.01
N PRO A 19 -13.63 -20.82 5.77
CA PRO A 19 -14.98 -20.33 5.46
C PRO A 19 -15.13 -18.81 5.66
N LEU A 20 -14.20 -18.17 6.39
CA LEU A 20 -14.20 -16.72 6.61
C LEU A 20 -13.51 -15.95 5.47
N LEU A 21 -12.87 -16.65 4.54
CA LEU A 21 -12.27 -16.04 3.34
C LEU A 21 -13.24 -16.12 2.15
N HIS A 22 -13.10 -15.19 1.22
CA HIS A 22 -13.91 -15.08 0.01
C HIS A 22 -14.04 -16.42 -0.74
N ASP A 23 -15.28 -16.83 -1.01
CA ASP A 23 -15.66 -18.03 -1.77
C ASP A 23 -15.00 -19.34 -1.31
N SER A 24 -14.63 -19.47 -0.03
CA SER A 24 -13.85 -20.61 0.46
C SER A 24 -12.56 -20.83 -0.34
N SER A 25 -12.02 -19.76 -0.93
CA SER A 25 -10.84 -19.83 -1.79
C SER A 25 -9.67 -20.45 -1.02
N PRO A 26 -8.87 -21.32 -1.68
CA PRO A 26 -7.73 -21.95 -1.04
C PRO A 26 -6.75 -20.87 -0.58
N ALA A 27 -6.28 -20.98 0.65
CA ALA A 27 -5.34 -20.07 1.28
C ALA A 27 -4.10 -20.81 1.78
N ALA A 28 -3.03 -20.08 2.03
CA ALA A 28 -1.79 -20.56 2.61
C ALA A 28 -1.31 -19.58 3.66
N LEU A 29 -0.61 -20.09 4.68
CA LEU A 29 0.11 -19.25 5.61
C LEU A 29 1.47 -18.91 4.99
N GLY A 30 1.73 -17.61 4.85
CA GLY A 30 2.89 -17.09 4.14
C GLY A 30 3.77 -16.19 4.98
N ARG A 31 5.03 -16.07 4.55
CA ARG A 31 6.01 -15.20 5.19
C ARG A 31 6.65 -14.26 4.17
N ASN A 32 6.67 -12.98 4.51
CA ASN A 32 7.47 -11.97 3.82
C ASN A 32 8.33 -11.27 4.85
N HIS A 33 9.64 -11.48 4.79
CA HIS A 33 10.57 -11.01 5.82
C HIS A 33 10.19 -11.58 7.20
N SER A 34 9.97 -10.73 8.21
CA SER A 34 9.48 -11.14 9.53
C SER A 34 7.96 -11.04 9.69
N SER A 35 7.23 -10.66 8.62
CA SER A 35 5.79 -10.56 8.65
C SER A 35 5.12 -11.85 8.20
N TRP A 36 3.96 -12.09 8.80
CA TRP A 36 3.10 -13.24 8.56
C TRP A 36 1.86 -12.80 7.80
N PHE A 37 1.46 -13.61 6.83
CA PHE A 37 0.35 -13.32 5.94
C PHE A 37 -0.55 -14.53 5.76
N VAL A 38 -1.85 -14.29 5.64
CA VAL A 38 -2.76 -15.25 4.98
C VAL A 38 -2.81 -14.87 3.51
N VAL A 39 -2.40 -15.77 2.62
CA VAL A 39 -2.25 -15.53 1.19
C VAL A 39 -3.14 -16.48 0.41
N TYR A 40 -3.90 -16.00 -0.58
CA TYR A 40 -4.64 -16.90 -1.46
C TYR A 40 -3.68 -17.80 -2.24
N ALA A 41 -3.96 -19.10 -2.33
CA ALA A 41 -3.08 -20.05 -3.00
C ALA A 41 -3.05 -19.81 -4.52
N THR A 42 -4.18 -19.39 -5.10
CA THR A 42 -4.34 -19.00 -6.49
C THR A 42 -4.47 -17.47 -6.61
N PRO A 43 -4.04 -16.85 -7.73
CA PRO A 43 -4.35 -15.46 -8.00
C PRO A 43 -5.86 -15.27 -7.98
N HIS A 44 -6.32 -14.47 -7.02
CA HIS A 44 -7.71 -14.04 -6.95
C HIS A 44 -7.81 -12.75 -7.76
N PHE A 45 -8.85 -12.62 -8.60
CA PHE A 45 -9.11 -11.47 -9.48
C PHE A 45 -8.28 -11.36 -10.77
N SER A 46 -8.78 -10.56 -11.72
CA SER A 46 -8.19 -10.26 -13.03
C SER A 46 -6.79 -9.62 -12.98
N SER A 47 -6.36 -9.15 -11.82
CA SER A 47 -5.06 -8.48 -11.64
C SER A 47 -3.85 -9.41 -11.77
N GLY A 48 -4.05 -10.73 -11.72
CA GLY A 48 -2.97 -11.72 -11.74
C GLY A 48 -2.07 -11.69 -10.50
N ARG A 49 -2.43 -10.94 -9.45
CA ARG A 49 -1.71 -10.88 -8.18
C ARG A 49 -2.48 -11.59 -7.09
N ARG A 50 -1.73 -12.16 -6.15
CA ARG A 50 -2.31 -12.75 -4.96
C ARG A 50 -2.49 -11.68 -3.90
N ALA A 51 -3.73 -11.55 -3.43
CA ALA A 51 -4.00 -10.80 -2.22
C ALA A 51 -3.42 -11.57 -1.02
N GLY A 52 -2.82 -10.81 -0.10
CA GLY A 52 -2.31 -11.32 1.15
C GLY A 52 -2.67 -10.36 2.27
N THR A 53 -3.17 -10.90 3.37
CA THR A 53 -3.56 -10.15 4.56
C THR A 53 -2.48 -10.33 5.61
N CYS A 54 -1.85 -9.24 6.05
CA CYS A 54 -0.90 -9.26 7.15
C CYS A 54 -1.63 -9.63 8.44
N VAL A 55 -1.14 -10.66 9.14
CA VAL A 55 -1.76 -11.15 10.40
C VAL A 55 -0.89 -10.89 11.62
N ASN A 56 0.38 -10.49 11.44
CA ASN A 56 1.21 -10.12 12.56
C ASN A 56 1.10 -8.62 12.91
N TYR A 57 1.07 -8.35 14.21
CA TYR A 57 1.20 -7.04 14.81
C TYR A 57 2.55 -6.96 15.50
N VAL A 58 3.38 -5.98 15.14
CA VAL A 58 4.72 -5.80 15.71
C VAL A 58 4.70 -4.61 16.64
N SER A 59 4.71 -4.88 17.94
CA SER A 59 4.81 -3.81 18.95
C SER A 59 6.24 -3.26 18.96
N PRO A 60 6.47 -1.94 18.84
CA PRO A 60 7.82 -1.40 18.88
C PRO A 60 8.53 -1.70 20.18
N GLY A 61 9.75 -2.25 20.05
CA GLY A 61 10.58 -2.65 21.19
C GLY A 61 10.22 -4.01 21.79
N ASP A 62 9.21 -4.71 21.27
CA ASP A 62 8.84 -6.04 21.75
C ASP A 62 9.55 -7.15 20.94
N PRO A 63 10.48 -7.90 21.54
CA PRO A 63 11.18 -8.99 20.87
C PRO A 63 10.26 -10.18 20.56
N ARG A 64 9.08 -10.30 21.19
CA ARG A 64 8.14 -11.41 21.00
C ARG A 64 7.48 -11.38 19.62
N SER A 65 7.43 -10.19 18.99
CA SER A 65 6.77 -10.01 17.70
C SER A 65 7.61 -10.44 16.48
N VAL A 66 8.94 -10.49 16.59
CA VAL A 66 9.84 -10.70 15.44
C VAL A 66 10.93 -11.72 15.76
N GLY A 67 10.87 -12.86 15.07
CA GLY A 67 11.88 -13.91 15.20
C GLY A 67 11.79 -14.72 16.49
N ALA A 68 10.71 -14.55 17.26
CA ALA A 68 10.43 -15.36 18.43
C ALA A 68 10.20 -16.83 18.06
N VAL A 69 10.60 -17.72 18.97
CA VAL A 69 10.43 -19.17 18.85
C VAL A 69 9.89 -19.70 20.16
N SER A 70 9.02 -20.70 20.06
CA SER A 70 8.47 -21.38 21.24
C SER A 70 9.50 -22.33 21.86
N PRO A 71 9.23 -22.88 23.06
CA PRO A 71 10.09 -23.91 23.66
C PRO A 71 10.33 -25.12 22.76
N ASN A 72 9.39 -25.40 21.84
CA ASN A 72 9.49 -26.49 20.86
C ASN A 72 10.25 -26.08 19.59
N GLY A 73 10.85 -24.89 19.55
CA GLY A 73 11.57 -24.35 18.40
C GLY A 73 10.65 -23.92 17.24
N LYS A 74 9.33 -23.84 17.45
CA LYS A 74 8.38 -23.41 16.42
C LYS A 74 8.31 -21.88 16.35
N PRO A 75 8.11 -21.29 15.15
CA PRO A 75 8.00 -19.84 15.04
C PRO A 75 6.80 -19.29 15.81
N LEU A 76 7.02 -18.18 16.51
CA LEU A 76 5.99 -17.38 17.17
C LEU A 76 5.81 -16.04 16.45
N PHE A 77 4.59 -15.52 16.50
CA PHE A 77 4.32 -14.12 16.20
C PHE A 77 3.14 -13.62 17.04
N THR A 78 3.07 -12.31 17.18
CA THR A 78 1.97 -11.64 17.89
C THR A 78 0.94 -11.12 16.89
N THR A 79 -0.33 -11.18 17.27
CA THR A 79 -1.45 -10.52 16.58
C THR A 79 -2.11 -9.54 17.53
N GLY A 80 -2.67 -8.46 17.00
CA GLY A 80 -3.10 -7.33 17.81
C GLY A 80 -3.77 -6.22 17.02
N ALA A 81 -3.91 -5.07 17.67
CA ALA A 81 -4.60 -3.90 17.17
C ALA A 81 -6.08 -4.15 16.77
N GLN A 82 -6.67 -3.25 16.00
CA GLN A 82 -8.11 -3.27 15.71
C GLN A 82 -8.57 -4.52 14.93
N ASN A 83 -7.70 -5.08 14.10
CA ASN A 83 -8.01 -6.26 13.27
C ASN A 83 -7.48 -7.57 13.87
N GLY A 84 -6.88 -7.54 15.07
CA GLY A 84 -6.21 -8.70 15.63
C GLY A 84 -7.16 -9.86 15.90
N GLN A 85 -8.38 -9.58 16.39
CA GLN A 85 -9.38 -10.62 16.62
C GLN A 85 -9.84 -11.29 15.30
N ILE A 86 -10.11 -10.49 14.26
CA ILE A 86 -10.44 -11.02 12.93
C ILE A 86 -9.30 -11.90 12.40
N ALA A 87 -8.05 -11.47 12.57
CA ALA A 87 -6.90 -12.26 12.16
C ALA A 87 -6.80 -13.59 12.94
N ILE A 88 -7.05 -13.59 14.26
CA ILE A 88 -7.12 -14.80 15.08
C ILE A 88 -8.20 -15.74 14.55
N ASP A 89 -9.41 -15.23 14.31
CA ASP A 89 -10.55 -16.04 13.87
C ASP A 89 -10.28 -16.69 12.50
N VAL A 90 -9.77 -15.92 11.54
CA VAL A 90 -9.38 -16.44 10.22
C VAL A 90 -8.34 -17.55 10.35
N LEU A 91 -7.29 -17.32 11.14
CA LEU A 91 -6.22 -18.31 11.34
C LEU A 91 -6.75 -19.59 12.01
N LEU A 92 -7.60 -19.46 13.03
CA LEU A 92 -8.19 -20.59 13.74
C LEU A 92 -9.29 -21.32 12.96
N CYS A 93 -9.84 -20.72 11.91
CA CYS A 93 -10.79 -21.36 10.99
C CYS A 93 -10.13 -22.05 9.79
N MET A 94 -8.82 -21.85 9.56
CA MET A 94 -8.11 -22.52 8.46
C MET A 94 -7.94 -24.02 8.71
N ARG A 95 -8.28 -24.85 7.72
CA ARG A 95 -8.17 -26.31 7.80
C ARG A 95 -7.47 -26.86 6.57
N ASP A 96 -6.46 -27.71 6.76
CA ASP A 96 -5.87 -28.47 5.64
C ASP A 96 -6.76 -29.67 5.28
N LYS A 97 -6.31 -30.51 4.34
CA LYS A 97 -7.04 -31.70 3.89
C LYS A 97 -7.27 -32.72 5.02
N GLN A 98 -6.44 -32.70 6.05
CA GLN A 98 -6.55 -33.57 7.23
C GLN A 98 -7.35 -32.91 8.35
N GLY A 99 -7.90 -31.71 8.13
CA GLY A 99 -8.62 -30.96 9.17
C GLY A 99 -7.70 -30.31 10.20
N SER A 100 -6.39 -30.24 9.96
CA SER A 100 -5.44 -29.63 10.91
C SER A 100 -5.41 -28.11 10.76
N CYS A 101 -5.24 -27.42 11.89
CA CYS A 101 -5.11 -25.97 11.97
C CYS A 101 -3.66 -25.54 11.74
N PRO A 102 -3.38 -24.47 10.97
CA PRO A 102 -2.01 -24.01 10.71
C PRO A 102 -1.32 -23.40 11.93
N VAL A 103 -2.07 -23.01 12.95
CA VAL A 103 -1.57 -22.28 14.11
C VAL A 103 -2.20 -22.76 15.42
N LEU A 104 -1.58 -22.37 16.53
CA LEU A 104 -2.08 -22.52 17.90
C LEU A 104 -1.98 -21.16 18.61
N VAL A 105 -3.01 -20.79 19.37
CA VAL A 105 -2.92 -19.63 20.28
C VAL A 105 -2.20 -20.08 21.56
N VAL A 106 -1.03 -19.53 21.82
CA VAL A 106 -0.21 -19.86 23.00
C VAL A 106 -0.68 -19.08 24.21
N GLU A 107 -0.88 -17.77 24.03
CA GLU A 107 -1.30 -16.88 25.10
C GLU A 107 -2.29 -15.85 24.53
N ARG A 108 -3.30 -15.49 25.33
CA ARG A 108 -4.21 -14.37 25.05
C ARG A 108 -3.99 -13.29 26.09
N TYR A 109 -3.94 -12.06 25.61
CA TYR A 109 -3.83 -10.87 26.46
C TYR A 109 -5.18 -10.16 26.52
N PRO A 110 -5.47 -9.48 27.63
CA PRO A 110 -6.66 -8.66 27.73
C PRO A 110 -6.62 -7.50 26.72
N GLU A 111 -7.77 -7.08 26.22
CA GLU A 111 -7.86 -5.95 25.28
C GLU A 111 -7.35 -4.62 25.87
N THR A 112 -7.25 -4.56 27.20
CA THR A 112 -6.70 -3.42 27.94
C THR A 112 -5.17 -3.39 27.97
N ASP A 113 -4.50 -4.40 27.40
CA ASP A 113 -3.04 -4.45 27.38
C ASP A 113 -2.44 -3.26 26.61
N ILE A 114 -1.49 -2.60 27.24
CA ILE A 114 -0.89 -1.36 26.72
C ILE A 114 -0.07 -1.56 25.45
N SER A 115 0.34 -2.79 25.14
CA SER A 115 1.09 -3.11 23.92
C SER A 115 0.18 -3.19 22.69
N GLY A 116 -1.11 -3.47 22.89
CA GLY A 116 -2.07 -3.74 21.81
C GLY A 116 -1.96 -5.14 21.23
N ILE A 117 -1.10 -5.99 21.78
CA ILE A 117 -1.04 -7.41 21.47
C ILE A 117 -2.28 -8.06 22.08
N LEU A 118 -3.00 -8.85 21.27
CA LEU A 118 -4.15 -9.63 21.71
C LEU A 118 -3.79 -11.09 21.94
N ALA A 119 -2.85 -11.63 21.17
CA ALA A 119 -2.42 -13.01 21.33
C ALA A 119 -1.01 -13.27 20.79
N GLU A 120 -0.36 -14.28 21.38
CA GLU A 120 0.81 -14.96 20.82
C GLU A 120 0.38 -16.23 20.08
N ILE A 121 0.88 -16.36 18.85
CA ILE A 121 0.47 -17.40 17.90
C ILE A 121 1.68 -18.26 17.53
N GLU A 122 1.60 -19.56 17.80
CA GLU A 122 2.58 -20.57 17.38
C GLU A 122 2.19 -21.18 16.03
N VAL A 123 3.14 -21.19 15.10
CA VAL A 123 2.96 -21.78 13.77
C VAL A 123 3.18 -23.28 13.83
N GLN A 124 2.16 -24.06 13.42
CA GLN A 124 2.17 -25.52 13.42
C GLN A 124 2.70 -26.13 12.12
N ILE A 125 2.81 -25.32 11.06
CA ILE A 125 3.28 -25.78 9.75
C ILE A 125 4.82 -25.79 9.73
N PRO A 126 5.46 -26.85 9.17
CA PRO A 126 6.89 -26.87 8.90
C PRO A 126 7.36 -25.70 8.02
N GLU A 127 8.60 -25.24 8.21
CA GLU A 127 9.16 -24.10 7.45
C GLU A 127 9.16 -24.36 5.93
N ASP A 128 9.45 -25.60 5.51
CA ASP A 128 9.45 -26.00 4.10
C ASP A 128 8.06 -26.07 3.47
N GLU A 129 7.00 -25.99 4.27
CA GLU A 129 5.61 -26.00 3.78
C GLU A 129 4.95 -24.61 3.81
N LEU A 130 5.68 -23.55 4.21
CA LEU A 130 5.22 -22.16 4.12
C LEU A 130 5.38 -21.59 2.70
N VAL A 131 4.50 -20.64 2.34
CA VAL A 131 4.63 -19.85 1.10
C VAL A 131 5.47 -18.59 1.36
N TYR A 132 6.46 -18.30 0.51
CA TYR A 132 7.33 -17.13 0.69
C TYR A 132 7.12 -16.05 -0.37
N ALA A 133 7.32 -14.81 0.04
CA ALA A 133 7.46 -13.68 -0.87
C ALA A 133 8.93 -13.44 -1.22
N CYS A 134 9.18 -12.98 -2.44
CA CYS A 134 10.50 -12.54 -2.88
C CYS A 134 10.88 -11.26 -2.13
N ALA A 135 12.02 -11.26 -1.44
CA ALA A 135 12.52 -10.12 -0.69
C ALA A 135 12.82 -8.88 -1.55
N HIS A 136 13.02 -9.04 -2.86
CA HIS A 136 13.25 -7.93 -3.80
C HIS A 136 11.96 -7.40 -4.44
N CYS A 137 11.22 -8.27 -5.13
CA CYS A 137 10.06 -7.85 -5.94
C CYS A 137 8.70 -8.09 -5.27
N GLY A 138 8.67 -8.79 -4.13
CA GLY A 138 7.48 -9.09 -3.33
C GLY A 138 6.48 -10.06 -3.96
N ARG A 139 6.81 -10.71 -5.09
CA ARG A 139 5.98 -11.78 -5.67
C ARG A 139 5.94 -12.97 -4.70
N TRP A 140 4.81 -13.66 -4.61
CA TRP A 140 4.63 -14.88 -3.81
C TRP A 140 4.91 -16.14 -4.64
N GLU A 141 5.45 -17.20 -4.01
CA GLU A 141 5.61 -18.54 -4.59
C GLU A 141 4.27 -19.12 -5.08
N THR A 142 4.21 -19.70 -6.27
CA THR A 142 2.97 -20.25 -6.88
C THR A 142 2.80 -21.73 -6.60
N LEU A 143 1.54 -22.19 -6.53
CA LEU A 143 1.20 -23.60 -6.25
C LEU A 143 1.85 -24.60 -7.23
N HIS A 144 2.07 -24.19 -8.48
CA HIS A 144 2.71 -25.02 -9.51
C HIS A 144 4.06 -24.46 -9.97
N GLY A 145 4.63 -23.51 -9.23
CA GLY A 145 5.93 -22.93 -9.57
C GLY A 145 7.08 -23.54 -8.79
N PRO A 146 8.32 -23.25 -9.19
CA PRO A 146 9.49 -23.63 -8.42
C PRO A 146 9.49 -22.91 -7.06
N ARG A 147 10.09 -23.56 -6.06
CA ARG A 147 10.43 -22.90 -4.79
C ARG A 147 11.40 -21.75 -5.03
N PHE A 148 11.29 -20.71 -4.24
CA PHE A 148 12.20 -19.58 -4.28
C PHE A 148 13.57 -19.94 -3.73
N LEU A 149 14.58 -19.28 -4.28
CA LEU A 149 15.97 -19.38 -3.83
C LEU A 149 16.10 -18.79 -2.43
N ARG A 150 16.63 -19.58 -1.50
CA ARG A 150 16.92 -19.15 -0.14
C ARG A 150 18.33 -18.56 -0.08
N CYS A 151 18.52 -17.42 0.57
CA CYS A 151 19.86 -16.87 0.78
C CYS A 151 20.75 -17.87 1.54
N GLY A 152 21.88 -18.28 0.95
CA GLY A 152 22.79 -19.25 1.56
C GLY A 152 23.45 -18.75 2.86
N GLY A 153 23.56 -17.43 3.05
CA GLY A 153 24.19 -16.83 4.23
C GLY A 153 23.27 -16.81 5.46
N CYS A 154 22.17 -16.06 5.38
CA CYS A 154 21.26 -15.89 6.52
C CYS A 154 20.12 -16.90 6.57
N LYS A 155 19.79 -17.55 5.44
CA LYS A 155 18.64 -18.45 5.32
C LYS A 155 17.26 -17.82 5.65
N SER A 156 17.16 -16.50 5.82
CA SER A 156 15.90 -15.82 6.16
C SER A 156 15.26 -15.04 5.01
N ARG A 157 15.96 -14.86 3.88
CA ARG A 157 15.45 -14.15 2.70
C ARG A 157 15.28 -15.12 1.52
N TYR A 158 14.20 -14.91 0.76
CA TYR A 158 13.78 -15.75 -0.36
C TYR A 158 13.69 -14.92 -1.65
N TYR A 159 14.04 -15.52 -2.79
CA TYR A 159 14.11 -14.83 -4.08
C TYR A 159 13.52 -15.68 -5.20
N CYS A 160 12.69 -15.06 -6.04
CA CYS A 160 12.14 -15.77 -7.19
C CYS A 160 13.17 -16.03 -8.30
N SER A 161 14.32 -15.35 -8.27
CA SER A 161 15.39 -15.55 -9.24
C SER A 161 16.75 -15.05 -8.73
N PRO A 162 17.88 -15.50 -9.32
CA PRO A 162 19.22 -14.99 -8.99
C PRO A 162 19.37 -13.47 -9.22
N GLU A 163 18.67 -12.92 -10.22
CA GLU A 163 18.67 -11.49 -10.52
C GLU A 163 18.04 -10.69 -9.37
N CYS A 164 16.91 -11.17 -8.82
CA CYS A 164 16.29 -10.57 -7.65
C CYS A 164 17.22 -10.62 -6.43
N GLN A 165 17.93 -11.74 -6.22
CA GLN A 165 18.92 -11.85 -5.15
C GLN A 165 20.07 -10.85 -5.33
N LYS A 166 20.64 -10.73 -6.54
CA LYS A 166 21.71 -9.78 -6.86
C LYS A 166 21.26 -8.33 -6.69
N GLN A 167 20.03 -8.01 -7.08
CA GLN A 167 19.45 -6.66 -6.93
C GLN A 167 19.19 -6.29 -5.48
N ASP A 168 18.80 -7.25 -4.64
CA ASP A 168 18.61 -7.07 -3.20
C ASP A 168 19.94 -6.97 -2.44
N TRP A 169 21.03 -7.54 -2.98
CA TRP A 169 22.38 -7.52 -2.42
C TRP A 169 23.11 -6.17 -2.60
N ARG A 170 22.48 -5.09 -2.15
CA ARG A 170 23.06 -3.73 -2.13
C ARG A 170 23.44 -3.32 -0.70
N PRO A 171 24.45 -2.45 -0.53
CA PRO A 171 24.64 -1.71 0.72
C PRO A 171 23.33 -1.00 1.09
N SER A 172 23.06 -0.86 2.38
CA SER A 172 21.79 -0.40 2.97
C SER A 172 20.56 -1.29 2.71
N ASN A 173 20.75 -2.48 2.18
CA ASN A 173 19.70 -3.47 1.97
C ASN A 173 20.18 -4.84 2.51
N HIS A 174 19.97 -5.94 1.78
CA HIS A 174 20.25 -7.27 2.33
C HIS A 174 21.73 -7.48 2.70
N ARG A 175 22.68 -6.82 2.01
CA ARG A 175 24.12 -6.99 2.28
C ARG A 175 24.48 -6.71 3.74
N ASP A 176 23.98 -5.61 4.30
CA ASP A 176 24.30 -5.17 5.66
C ASP A 176 23.45 -5.88 6.72
N GLU A 177 22.33 -6.46 6.30
CA GLU A 177 21.39 -7.18 7.16
C GLU A 177 21.70 -8.67 7.24
N CYS A 178 22.35 -9.24 6.24
CA CYS A 178 22.57 -10.68 6.15
C CYS A 178 23.34 -11.20 7.36
N ALA A 179 24.33 -10.46 7.85
CA ALA A 179 25.08 -10.81 9.05
C ALA A 179 24.21 -10.76 10.31
N LEU A 180 23.33 -9.75 10.44
CA LEU A 180 22.42 -9.62 11.56
C LEU A 180 21.35 -10.71 11.57
N LEU A 181 20.75 -11.00 10.41
CA LEU A 181 19.80 -12.11 10.25
C LEU A 181 20.44 -13.45 10.59
N LYS A 182 21.68 -13.68 10.14
CA LYS A 182 22.44 -14.89 10.48
C LYS A 182 22.69 -15.02 11.99
N ALA A 183 22.85 -13.90 12.68
CA ALA A 183 23.01 -13.83 14.14
C ALA A 183 21.67 -13.88 14.91
N GLY A 184 20.53 -14.05 14.24
CA GLY A 184 19.21 -14.06 14.89
C GLY A 184 18.65 -12.67 15.23
N ASN A 185 19.32 -11.59 14.84
CA ASN A 185 18.89 -10.21 15.12
C ASN A 185 17.82 -9.72 14.12
N ALA A 186 16.78 -10.52 13.89
CA ALA A 186 15.70 -10.20 12.96
C ALA A 186 14.98 -8.91 13.34
N PHE A 187 14.73 -8.68 14.64
CA PHE A 187 14.08 -7.47 15.12
C PHE A 187 14.84 -6.19 14.72
N GLN A 188 16.16 -6.16 14.91
CA GLN A 188 16.98 -5.00 14.55
C GLN A 188 16.96 -4.72 13.03
N VAL A 189 16.91 -5.77 12.22
CA VAL A 189 16.83 -5.63 10.77
C VAL A 189 15.50 -5.02 10.34
N GLU A 190 14.41 -5.47 10.94
CA GLU A 190 13.08 -4.96 10.63
C GLU A 190 12.87 -3.53 11.13
N ASP A 191 13.38 -3.19 12.32
CA ASP A 191 13.38 -1.84 12.87
C ASP A 191 14.12 -0.85 11.94
N ARG A 192 15.31 -1.25 11.44
CA ARG A 192 16.08 -0.44 10.47
C ARG A 192 15.32 -0.16 9.18
N ARG A 193 14.64 -1.19 8.64
CA ARG A 193 13.91 -1.01 7.38
C ARG A 193 12.55 -0.33 7.57
N LYS A 194 12.03 -0.31 8.80
CA LYS A 194 10.65 0.09 9.09
C LYS A 194 9.64 -0.65 8.20
N LEU A 195 9.93 -1.93 7.92
CA LEU A 195 9.07 -2.75 7.05
C LEU A 195 7.73 -3.10 7.70
N HIS A 196 7.62 -2.96 9.02
CA HIS A 196 6.38 -3.19 9.76
C HIS A 196 5.57 -1.93 10.00
N ASP A 197 5.85 -0.82 9.28
CA ASP A 197 4.93 0.32 9.23
C ASP A 197 3.70 -0.08 8.41
N ASN A 198 2.88 -0.92 9.04
CA ASN A 198 1.66 -1.52 8.52
C ASN A 198 0.50 -0.52 8.52
N GLY A 199 0.76 0.79 8.69
CA GLY A 199 -0.25 1.84 8.56
C GLY A 199 -1.10 1.64 7.31
N TRP A 200 -0.50 1.19 6.20
CA TRP A 200 -1.26 0.86 4.98
C TRP A 200 -2.31 -0.27 5.13
N TRP A 201 -2.13 -1.25 6.01
CA TRP A 201 -3.15 -2.27 6.26
C TRP A 201 -4.14 -1.87 7.35
N PHE A 202 -3.65 -1.27 8.44
CA PHE A 202 -4.51 -0.89 9.58
C PHE A 202 -5.37 0.35 9.29
N ASP A 203 -4.88 1.30 8.48
CA ASP A 203 -5.65 2.48 8.11
C ASP A 203 -6.75 2.18 7.07
N TYR A 204 -6.68 1.04 6.36
CA TYR A 204 -7.55 0.73 5.21
C TYR A 204 -8.40 -0.55 5.34
N GLY A 205 -8.06 -1.47 6.26
CA GLY A 205 -8.88 -2.64 6.62
C GLY A 205 -9.07 -3.70 5.51
N TYR A 206 -9.71 -4.81 5.87
CA TYR A 206 -9.99 -5.97 4.99
C TYR A 206 -10.80 -5.58 3.73
N CYS A 207 -11.60 -4.51 3.81
CA CYS A 207 -12.49 -4.07 2.73
C CYS A 207 -11.84 -3.13 1.69
N ALA A 208 -10.54 -2.79 1.80
CA ALA A 208 -9.89 -1.91 0.83
C ALA A 208 -9.74 -2.55 -0.57
N CYS A 209 -9.67 -3.88 -0.65
CA CYS A 209 -9.62 -4.57 -1.95
C CYS A 209 -10.96 -4.47 -2.71
N SER A 210 -12.07 -4.32 -1.99
CA SER A 210 -13.42 -4.21 -2.57
C SER A 210 -13.91 -2.76 -2.75
N ARG A 211 -13.23 -1.77 -2.17
CA ARG A 211 -13.67 -0.35 -2.16
C ARG A 211 -12.67 0.65 -2.72
N THR A 212 -11.53 0.21 -3.24
CA THR A 212 -10.78 1.08 -4.15
C THR A 212 -11.64 1.26 -5.40
N THR A 213 -12.38 2.36 -5.43
CA THR A 213 -13.14 2.75 -6.62
C THR A 213 -12.21 2.68 -7.82
N GLU A 214 -12.69 2.18 -8.97
CA GLU A 214 -11.93 2.10 -10.21
C GLU A 214 -11.21 3.41 -10.57
N SER A 215 -11.64 4.56 -10.04
CA SER A 215 -10.98 5.86 -10.23
C SER A 215 -9.53 5.93 -9.67
N GLU A 216 -9.24 5.29 -8.53
CA GLU A 216 -7.87 5.23 -7.99
C GLU A 216 -7.02 4.19 -8.72
N HIS A 217 -7.66 3.13 -9.23
CA HIS A 217 -7.04 2.13 -10.10
C HIS A 217 -6.71 2.70 -11.48
N MET A 218 -7.57 3.55 -12.03
CA MET A 218 -7.43 4.23 -13.33
C MET A 218 -6.33 5.30 -13.32
N HIS A 219 -6.15 6.04 -12.21
CA HIS A 219 -5.02 6.96 -12.07
C HIS A 219 -3.67 6.22 -12.01
N GLY A 220 -3.66 4.98 -11.50
CA GLY A 220 -2.52 4.07 -11.59
C GLY A 220 -2.30 3.55 -13.00
N LEU A 221 -3.36 3.14 -13.71
CA LEU A 221 -3.32 2.62 -15.08
C LEU A 221 -2.92 3.67 -16.14
N TRP A 222 -3.34 4.93 -15.99
CA TRP A 222 -2.94 6.02 -16.89
C TRP A 222 -1.44 6.37 -16.76
N LYS A 223 -0.86 6.22 -15.57
CA LYS A 223 0.60 6.28 -15.38
C LYS A 223 1.32 5.04 -15.91
N LEU A 224 0.64 3.89 -16.01
CA LEU A 224 1.20 2.65 -16.57
C LEU A 224 1.15 2.62 -18.10
N SER A 225 0.15 3.23 -18.74
CA SER A 225 0.05 3.27 -20.22
C SER A 225 1.07 4.20 -20.89
N THR A 226 1.68 5.10 -20.13
CA THR A 226 2.70 6.06 -20.62
C THR A 226 4.14 5.62 -20.36
N THR A 227 4.36 4.47 -19.71
CA THR A 227 5.70 3.89 -19.48
C THR A 227 5.73 2.45 -19.96
N THR A 228 6.58 2.13 -20.94
CA THR A 228 6.79 0.80 -21.55
C THR A 228 7.42 -0.27 -20.62
N SER A 229 7.22 -0.17 -19.30
CA SER A 229 7.80 -1.07 -18.31
C SER A 229 6.71 -1.65 -17.39
N TRP A 230 6.33 -2.91 -17.63
CA TRP A 230 5.37 -3.72 -16.87
C TRP A 230 5.86 -4.17 -15.48
N HIS A 231 6.36 -3.24 -14.67
CA HIS A 231 6.77 -3.50 -13.30
C HIS A 231 5.96 -2.68 -12.31
N MET A 232 5.51 -3.34 -11.23
CA MET A 232 5.06 -2.82 -9.94
C MET A 232 3.55 -2.69 -9.72
N ALA A 233 3.02 -3.59 -8.89
CA ALA A 233 2.39 -3.23 -7.63
C ALA A 233 2.37 -4.47 -6.72
N VAL A 234 3.57 -4.81 -6.27
CA VAL A 234 3.81 -4.65 -4.83
C VAL A 234 4.13 -3.17 -4.72
N ALA A 235 3.52 -2.44 -3.79
CA ALA A 235 3.99 -1.11 -3.46
C ALA A 235 5.51 -1.22 -3.32
N ARG A 236 6.30 -0.68 -4.27
CA ARG A 236 7.69 -0.39 -3.97
C ARG A 236 7.58 0.60 -2.83
N ARG A 237 7.72 0.10 -1.60
CA ARG A 237 8.07 0.91 -0.46
C ARG A 237 9.41 1.49 -0.87
N ARG A 238 9.39 2.71 -1.41
CA ARG A 238 10.63 3.42 -1.71
C ARG A 238 11.36 3.42 -0.38
N ALA A 239 12.52 2.77 -0.32
CA ALA A 239 13.48 3.01 0.75
C ALA A 239 13.51 4.52 0.93
N THR A 240 13.18 4.99 2.12
CA THR A 240 13.10 6.41 2.40
C THR A 240 14.44 7.01 1.99
N PHE A 241 14.39 7.78 0.91
CA PHE A 241 15.52 8.52 0.39
C PHE A 241 16.00 9.42 1.53
N ARG A 242 17.33 9.51 1.70
CA ARG A 242 18.03 10.32 2.71
C ARG A 242 17.26 11.60 3.05
N ARG A 243 17.04 11.87 4.35
CA ARG A 243 16.70 13.21 4.83
C ARG A 243 17.69 14.21 4.22
N PRO A 244 17.27 15.20 3.42
CA PRO A 244 18.09 16.39 3.22
C PRO A 244 18.15 17.11 4.57
N SER A 245 19.34 17.51 4.98
CA SER A 245 19.54 18.46 6.07
C SER A 245 18.64 19.68 5.86
N LEU A 246 17.75 19.92 6.82
CA LEU A 246 16.86 21.08 6.84
C LEU A 246 17.67 22.37 7.03
N LEU A 247 17.97 23.05 5.92
CA LEU A 247 18.14 24.50 5.89
C LEU A 247 17.29 25.04 4.73
N LEU A 248 15.98 25.08 4.93
CA LEU A 248 15.04 25.78 4.04
C LEU A 248 14.60 27.06 4.75
N ARG A 249 15.21 28.18 4.34
CA ARG A 249 14.69 29.52 4.58
C ARG A 249 13.37 29.66 3.83
N LEU A 250 12.31 30.00 4.55
CA LEU A 250 11.03 30.40 3.98
C LEU A 250 11.18 31.78 3.32
N CYS A 251 11.20 31.83 1.99
CA CYS A 251 10.93 33.06 1.24
C CYS A 251 9.48 33.05 0.77
N TRP A 252 8.69 33.98 1.28
CA TRP A 252 7.34 34.27 0.78
C TRP A 252 7.42 34.85 -0.64
N PRO A 253 6.56 34.45 -1.60
CA PRO A 253 6.44 35.14 -2.87
C PRO A 253 5.63 36.43 -2.68
N ARG A 254 6.25 37.57 -3.01
CA ARG A 254 5.55 38.83 -3.25
C ARG A 254 4.72 38.70 -4.53
N GLY A 255 3.43 38.99 -4.42
CA GLY A 255 2.48 38.96 -5.53
C GLY A 255 2.79 40.03 -6.58
N THR A 256 2.79 39.61 -7.84
CA THR A 256 2.69 40.51 -8.99
C THR A 256 1.26 40.51 -9.51
N ILE A 257 0.65 41.68 -9.47
CA ILE A 257 -0.65 42.02 -10.04
C ILE A 257 -0.55 41.92 -11.57
N ALA A 258 -1.28 40.99 -12.18
CA ALA A 258 -1.45 40.93 -13.63
C ALA A 258 -2.63 41.83 -14.05
N ARG A 259 -2.31 42.85 -14.84
CA ARG A 259 -3.27 43.74 -15.52
C ARG A 259 -4.13 42.96 -16.51
N ARG A 260 -5.44 43.23 -16.48
CA ARG A 260 -6.42 42.84 -17.51
C ARG A 260 -6.01 43.40 -18.88
N GLY A 261 -5.78 42.51 -19.84
CA GLY A 261 -5.70 42.82 -21.27
C GLY A 261 -6.92 42.23 -21.97
N SER A 262 -7.68 43.08 -22.63
CA SER A 262 -8.94 42.81 -23.33
C SER A 262 -8.74 41.87 -24.52
N PHE A 263 -9.49 40.77 -24.56
CA PHE A 263 -9.61 39.92 -25.76
C PHE A 263 -10.58 40.58 -26.75
N ARG A 264 -10.09 40.92 -27.96
CA ARG A 264 -10.93 41.16 -29.14
C ARG A 264 -11.04 39.87 -29.93
N LEU A 265 -12.27 39.42 -30.15
CA LEU A 265 -12.64 38.42 -31.13
C LEU A 265 -12.47 39.01 -32.53
N THR A 266 -11.73 38.33 -33.40
CA THR A 266 -11.83 38.54 -34.86
C THR A 266 -12.04 37.19 -35.51
N ALA A 267 -13.18 37.06 -36.19
CA ALA A 267 -13.52 35.94 -37.05
C ALA A 267 -12.79 36.08 -38.40
N LEU A 268 -12.47 34.94 -39.02
CA LEU A 268 -12.37 34.69 -40.47
C LEU A 268 -12.00 33.20 -40.61
N SER A 269 -12.93 32.36 -41.05
CA SER A 269 -13.22 32.00 -42.44
C SER A 269 -12.19 31.07 -43.07
N THR A 270 -12.74 29.93 -43.46
CA THR A 270 -12.23 28.83 -44.28
C THR A 270 -11.48 29.28 -45.54
N THR A 271 -10.38 28.60 -45.86
CA THR A 271 -10.08 28.13 -47.22
C THR A 271 -9.05 27.00 -47.18
N THR A 272 -9.41 25.93 -47.86
CA THR A 272 -8.60 24.78 -48.26
C THR A 272 -7.61 25.20 -49.35
N SER A 273 -6.35 24.78 -49.26
CA SER A 273 -5.60 24.27 -50.42
C SER A 273 -4.32 23.55 -50.01
N SER A 274 -4.10 22.45 -50.73
CA SER A 274 -2.96 21.56 -50.79
C SER A 274 -1.68 22.23 -51.31
N GLY A 275 -0.52 21.77 -50.86
CA GLY A 275 0.75 22.04 -51.53
C GLY A 275 1.98 21.61 -50.72
N SER A 276 2.55 20.47 -51.11
CA SER A 276 3.87 19.98 -50.71
C SER A 276 4.98 20.92 -51.21
N ILE A 277 6.07 21.09 -50.43
CA ILE A 277 7.48 20.99 -50.86
C ILE A 277 8.41 21.21 -49.65
N ALA A 278 9.44 20.39 -49.60
CA ALA A 278 10.56 20.38 -48.66
C ALA A 278 11.40 21.67 -48.69
N SER A 279 12.03 22.04 -47.57
CA SER A 279 13.49 22.17 -47.47
C SER A 279 13.92 22.62 -46.06
N ALA A 280 15.16 22.28 -45.75
CA ALA A 280 15.92 22.46 -44.54
C ALA A 280 15.89 23.89 -43.94
N ASN A 281 16.05 23.98 -42.62
CA ASN A 281 16.98 24.96 -42.04
C ASN A 281 17.43 24.57 -40.62
N ARG A 282 18.76 24.53 -40.46
CA ARG A 282 19.51 24.42 -39.19
C ARG A 282 19.20 25.61 -38.26
N PRO A 283 19.25 25.44 -36.93
CA PRO A 283 19.24 26.57 -36.01
C PRO A 283 20.63 27.24 -35.92
N PRO A 284 20.70 28.56 -35.74
CA PRO A 284 21.97 29.23 -35.53
C PRO A 284 22.47 29.05 -34.09
N SER A 285 23.78 28.83 -34.01
CA SER A 285 24.65 28.93 -32.84
C SER A 285 24.45 30.25 -32.09
N ARG A 286 24.18 30.17 -30.78
CA ARG A 286 24.31 31.30 -29.87
C ARG A 286 25.69 31.33 -29.23
N SER A 287 26.33 32.46 -29.44
CA SER A 287 27.64 32.90 -29.00
C SER A 287 27.72 33.16 -27.49
N CYS A 288 28.97 33.09 -27.03
CA CYS A 288 29.49 33.39 -25.70
C CYS A 288 28.92 34.67 -25.08
N LEU A 289 28.52 34.58 -23.82
CA LEU A 289 28.39 35.73 -22.94
C LEU A 289 29.48 35.69 -21.88
N THR A 290 30.14 36.84 -21.82
CA THR A 290 31.20 37.32 -20.96
C THR A 290 30.87 37.23 -19.46
N THR A 291 31.90 36.87 -18.70
CA THR A 291 32.04 37.02 -17.26
C THR A 291 31.79 38.46 -16.81
N ALA A 292 30.76 38.66 -15.98
CA ALA A 292 30.52 39.91 -15.25
C ALA A 292 30.74 39.68 -13.75
N SER A 293 31.59 40.52 -13.18
CA SER A 293 32.07 40.53 -11.80
C SER A 293 30.95 40.76 -10.78
N ALA A 294 31.02 40.04 -9.65
CA ALA A 294 30.11 40.19 -8.53
C ALA A 294 30.34 41.50 -7.75
N PRO A 295 29.30 42.25 -7.35
CA PRO A 295 29.44 43.38 -6.45
C PRO A 295 29.50 42.95 -4.98
N SER A 296 30.38 43.63 -4.25
CA SER A 296 30.64 43.55 -2.81
C SER A 296 29.39 43.77 -1.94
N HIS A 297 29.27 42.95 -0.89
CA HIS A 297 28.24 43.03 0.16
C HIS A 297 28.34 44.32 0.99
N PRO A 298 27.20 44.97 1.35
CA PRO A 298 27.19 46.01 2.35
C PRO A 298 27.08 45.46 3.78
N THR A 299 28.00 45.99 4.58
CA THR A 299 28.07 46.26 6.02
C THR A 299 26.83 45.97 6.89
N THR A 300 27.10 45.14 7.89
CA THR A 300 26.54 45.01 9.25
C THR A 300 25.48 46.03 9.70
N SER A 301 24.25 45.55 9.93
CA SER A 301 23.21 46.28 10.68
C SER A 301 23.46 46.20 12.20
N PRO A 302 23.18 47.26 12.98
CA PRO A 302 23.33 47.26 14.43
C PRO A 302 22.28 46.36 15.10
N GLY A 303 22.72 45.63 16.13
CA GLY A 303 21.96 44.58 16.82
C GLY A 303 20.71 45.10 17.54
N VAL A 304 19.60 44.38 17.35
CA VAL A 304 18.38 44.52 18.15
C VAL A 304 18.66 43.99 19.57
N PRO A 305 18.32 44.72 20.64
CA PRO A 305 18.47 44.22 22.01
C PRO A 305 17.64 42.96 22.20
N SER A 306 18.29 41.86 22.58
CA SER A 306 17.66 40.61 22.99
C SER A 306 16.74 40.87 24.18
N GLN A 307 15.46 41.15 23.93
CA GLN A 307 14.43 41.13 24.96
C GLN A 307 14.48 39.74 25.62
N ARG A 308 14.78 39.73 26.92
CA ARG A 308 14.86 38.52 27.74
C ARG A 308 13.52 37.79 27.64
N THR A 309 13.50 36.68 26.90
CA THR A 309 12.42 35.69 27.00
C THR A 309 12.27 35.33 28.48
N PRO A 310 11.03 35.37 29.03
CA PRO A 310 10.79 34.94 30.40
C PRO A 310 11.38 33.55 30.60
N ARG A 311 12.22 33.39 31.61
CA ARG A 311 12.75 32.06 31.97
C ARG A 311 11.54 31.16 32.23
N SER A 312 11.37 30.13 31.41
CA SER A 312 10.35 29.12 31.62
C SER A 312 10.49 28.59 33.06
N PRO A 313 9.38 28.46 33.80
CA PRO A 313 9.44 27.97 35.17
C PRO A 313 10.17 26.63 35.18
N THR A 314 11.17 26.51 36.04
CA THR A 314 11.89 25.26 36.30
C THR A 314 10.92 24.27 36.93
N SER A 315 10.18 23.56 36.08
CA SER A 315 9.37 22.43 36.48
C SER A 315 10.31 21.37 37.05
N GLY A 316 10.16 21.05 38.33
CA GLY A 316 10.90 19.97 38.98
C GLY A 316 10.74 18.65 38.20
N PRO A 317 11.69 17.71 38.35
CA PRO A 317 11.80 16.51 37.52
C PRO A 317 10.71 15.49 37.90
N ARG A 318 9.47 15.72 37.49
CA ARG A 318 8.50 14.64 37.33
C ARG A 318 8.77 14.03 35.96
N SER A 319 9.58 12.95 35.94
CA SER A 319 9.84 12.19 34.73
C SER A 319 8.53 11.52 34.28
N ARG A 320 7.74 12.22 33.46
CA ARG A 320 6.58 11.62 32.79
C ARG A 320 7.10 10.43 31.96
N PRO A 321 6.46 9.25 32.04
CA PRO A 321 6.85 8.12 31.21
C PRO A 321 6.75 8.51 29.73
N ARG A 322 7.71 8.11 28.89
CA ARG A 322 7.70 8.48 27.47
C ARG A 322 6.57 7.76 26.73
N PHE A 323 5.72 8.49 26.02
CA PHE A 323 4.76 7.91 25.09
C PHE A 323 5.50 7.31 23.88
N ILE A 324 5.21 6.04 23.55
CA ILE A 324 5.83 5.31 22.44
C ILE A 324 4.73 5.05 21.40
N VAL A 325 4.89 5.63 20.22
CA VAL A 325 4.00 5.45 19.07
C VAL A 325 4.22 4.05 18.48
N THR A 326 3.16 3.29 18.21
CA THR A 326 3.19 1.94 17.62
C THR A 326 3.25 1.95 16.10
N GLY A 327 2.76 3.01 15.46
CA GLY A 327 2.59 3.12 14.01
C GLY A 327 1.20 2.72 13.52
N ASP A 328 0.32 2.24 14.40
CA ASP A 328 -1.12 2.12 14.11
C ASP A 328 -1.81 3.39 14.57
N THR A 329 -2.22 4.24 13.63
CA THR A 329 -2.83 5.54 13.90
C THR A 329 -4.01 5.46 14.87
N THR A 330 -4.89 4.47 14.71
CA THR A 330 -6.11 4.35 15.51
C THR A 330 -5.81 3.79 16.90
N PHE A 331 -4.88 2.84 16.99
CA PHE A 331 -4.42 2.32 18.27
C PHE A 331 -3.61 3.36 19.05
N ASP A 332 -2.71 4.08 18.39
CA ASP A 332 -1.92 5.17 18.98
C ASP A 332 -2.80 6.31 19.47
N GLU A 333 -3.87 6.63 18.76
CA GLU A 333 -4.85 7.62 19.23
C GLU A 333 -5.53 7.17 20.53
N ARG A 334 -5.97 5.91 20.61
CA ARG A 334 -6.55 5.35 21.85
C ARG A 334 -5.53 5.35 23.00
N ARG A 335 -4.28 4.99 22.73
CA ARG A 335 -3.21 5.03 23.73
C ARG A 335 -2.87 6.45 24.15
N LEU A 336 -2.84 7.40 23.21
CA LEU A 336 -2.58 8.80 23.49
C LEU A 336 -3.69 9.38 24.36
N LEU A 337 -4.96 9.05 24.07
CA LEU A 337 -6.11 9.40 24.92
C LEU A 337 -5.93 8.88 26.34
N GLY A 338 -5.66 7.58 26.52
CA GLY A 338 -5.43 6.98 27.84
C GLY A 338 -4.23 7.59 28.57
N TYR A 339 -3.12 7.80 27.86
CA TYR A 339 -1.91 8.41 28.40
C TYR A 339 -2.15 9.86 28.86
N VAL A 340 -2.82 10.68 28.04
CA VAL A 340 -3.14 12.08 28.38
C VAL A 340 -4.17 12.14 29.51
N GLN A 341 -5.10 11.19 29.57
CA GLN A 341 -6.02 11.08 30.71
C GLN A 341 -5.27 10.82 32.02
N GLN A 342 -4.30 9.91 32.02
CA GLN A 342 -3.57 9.48 33.23
C GLN A 342 -2.42 10.43 33.62
N HIS A 343 -1.72 11.01 32.65
CA HIS A 343 -0.47 11.75 32.87
C HIS A 343 -0.49 13.19 32.35
N GLY A 344 -1.50 13.56 31.56
CA GLY A 344 -1.62 14.88 30.95
C GLY A 344 -2.04 15.98 31.93
N THR A 345 -1.74 17.21 31.55
CA THR A 345 -2.34 18.42 32.09
C THR A 345 -3.80 18.55 31.63
N GLN A 346 -4.57 19.44 32.27
CA GLN A 346 -5.92 19.75 31.81
C GLN A 346 -5.91 20.30 30.38
N ALA A 347 -4.97 21.19 30.05
CA ALA A 347 -4.82 21.73 28.70
C ALA A 347 -4.53 20.65 27.66
N GLU A 348 -3.71 19.64 27.98
CA GLU A 348 -3.47 18.50 27.10
C GLU A 348 -4.73 17.65 26.91
N ARG A 349 -5.52 17.40 27.98
CA ARG A 349 -6.81 16.70 27.89
C ARG A 349 -7.81 17.46 27.02
N ASP A 350 -7.94 18.77 27.22
CA ASP A 350 -8.84 19.62 26.44
C ASP A 350 -8.43 19.65 24.96
N ALA A 351 -7.12 19.72 24.68
CA ALA A 351 -6.60 19.68 23.32
C ALA A 351 -6.88 18.34 22.62
N VAL A 352 -6.71 17.22 23.33
CA VAL A 352 -7.02 15.88 22.81
C VAL A 352 -8.53 15.72 22.59
N ALA A 353 -9.38 16.20 23.49
CA ALA A 353 -10.82 16.19 23.33
C ALA A 353 -11.26 17.01 22.10
N MET A 354 -10.73 18.23 21.96
CA MET A 354 -10.96 19.08 20.79
C MET A 354 -10.54 18.39 19.49
N TYR A 355 -9.36 17.75 19.46
CA TYR A 355 -8.91 17.01 18.30
C TYR A 355 -9.81 15.81 17.98
N GLY A 356 -10.29 15.09 18.99
CA GLY A 356 -11.27 14.02 18.85
C GLY A 356 -12.57 14.49 18.18
N HIS A 357 -13.09 15.65 18.59
CA HIS A 357 -14.26 16.27 17.96
C HIS A 357 -14.00 16.65 16.49
N LEU A 358 -12.87 17.30 16.19
CA LEU A 358 -12.50 17.67 14.82
C LEU A 358 -12.36 16.44 13.92
N ARG A 359 -11.75 15.37 14.44
CA ARG A 359 -11.60 14.11 13.70
C ARG A 359 -12.96 13.44 13.44
N ALA A 360 -13.83 13.37 14.45
CA ALA A 360 -15.18 12.84 14.28
C ALA A 360 -15.97 13.61 13.21
N ALA A 361 -15.88 14.94 13.21
CA ALA A 361 -16.46 15.79 12.18
C ALA A 361 -15.86 15.52 10.79
N ASN A 362 -14.54 15.32 10.69
CA ASN A 362 -13.88 14.97 9.43
C ASN A 362 -14.32 13.59 8.90
N ILE A 363 -14.42 12.58 9.77
CA ILE A 363 -14.92 11.24 9.41
C ILE A 363 -16.36 11.34 8.90
N ALA A 364 -17.23 12.09 9.58
CA ALA A 364 -18.60 12.31 9.14
C ALA A 364 -18.67 13.00 7.78
N ALA A 365 -17.84 14.03 7.55
CA ALA A 365 -17.74 14.72 6.26
C ALA A 365 -17.26 13.78 5.14
N ARG A 366 -16.26 12.93 5.40
CA ARG A 366 -15.78 11.91 4.44
C ARG A 366 -16.85 10.88 4.11
N ARG A 367 -17.59 10.40 5.11
CA ARG A 367 -18.74 9.49 4.88
C ARG A 367 -19.79 10.14 3.99
N LYS A 368 -20.16 11.39 4.26
CA LYS A 368 -21.09 12.14 3.41
C LYS A 368 -20.58 12.28 1.97
N LEU A 369 -19.30 12.59 1.79
CA LEU A 369 -18.69 12.68 0.47
C LEU A 369 -18.68 11.33 -0.26
N ALA A 370 -18.40 10.23 0.45
CA ALA A 370 -18.46 8.88 -0.10
C ALA A 370 -19.87 8.50 -0.58
N GLU A 371 -20.91 8.85 0.17
CA GLU A 371 -22.31 8.65 -0.26
C GLU A 371 -22.65 9.48 -1.51
N VAL A 372 -22.21 10.74 -1.57
CA VAL A 372 -22.37 11.58 -2.78
C VAL A 372 -21.64 10.97 -3.97
N GLN A 373 -20.42 10.48 -3.77
CA GLN A 373 -19.65 9.83 -4.83
C GLN A 373 -20.31 8.54 -5.30
N LYS A 374 -20.84 7.72 -4.38
CA LYS A 374 -21.61 6.51 -4.70
C LYS A 374 -22.84 6.87 -5.54
N ALA A 375 -23.62 7.88 -5.13
CA ALA A 375 -24.78 8.34 -5.88
C ALA A 375 -24.41 8.85 -7.29
N ARG A 376 -23.29 9.55 -7.44
CA ARG A 376 -22.77 9.98 -8.76
C ARG A 376 -22.37 8.80 -9.63
N VAL A 377 -21.67 7.80 -9.08
CA VAL A 377 -21.29 6.58 -9.81
C VAL A 377 -22.54 5.85 -10.29
N GLN A 378 -23.53 5.66 -9.41
CA GLN A 378 -24.81 5.05 -9.78
C GLN A 378 -25.56 5.86 -10.85
N GLY A 379 -25.53 7.20 -10.77
CA GLY A 379 -26.10 8.07 -11.81
C GLY A 379 -25.38 7.93 -13.16
N ASN A 380 -24.05 7.91 -13.16
CA ASN A 380 -23.25 7.74 -14.37
C ASN A 380 -23.43 6.34 -14.99
N VAL A 381 -23.55 5.31 -14.16
CA VAL A 381 -23.89 3.94 -14.58
C VAL A 381 -25.22 3.92 -15.33
N LYS A 382 -26.26 4.54 -14.76
CA LYS A 382 -27.58 4.63 -15.41
C LYS A 382 -27.53 5.41 -16.72
N LEU A 383 -26.77 6.52 -16.75
CA LEU A 383 -26.57 7.31 -17.96
C LEU A 383 -25.84 6.51 -19.05
N LEU A 384 -24.79 5.77 -18.68
CA LEU A 384 -24.07 4.89 -19.61
C LEU A 384 -24.99 3.80 -20.16
N ALA A 385 -25.77 3.14 -19.31
CA ALA A 385 -26.75 2.14 -19.74
C ALA A 385 -27.78 2.74 -20.73
N ALA A 386 -28.29 3.95 -20.44
CA ALA A 386 -29.19 4.66 -21.36
C ALA A 386 -28.53 5.00 -22.72
N HIS A 387 -27.27 5.43 -22.72
CA HIS A 387 -26.52 5.67 -23.96
C HIS A 387 -26.29 4.38 -24.76
N LEU A 388 -26.01 3.26 -24.09
CA LEU A 388 -25.83 1.96 -24.75
C LEU A 388 -27.13 1.47 -25.39
N LEU A 389 -28.27 1.65 -24.72
CA LEU A 389 -29.60 1.35 -25.28
C LEU A 389 -29.93 2.25 -26.47
N ALA A 390 -29.67 3.57 -26.36
CA ALA A 390 -29.89 4.48 -27.49
C ALA A 390 -28.98 4.18 -28.69
N ALA A 391 -27.74 3.75 -28.44
CA ALA A 391 -26.84 3.32 -29.50
C ALA A 391 -27.33 2.05 -30.20
N GLU A 392 -27.96 1.13 -29.47
CA GLU A 392 -28.58 -0.08 -30.04
C GLU A 392 -29.60 0.26 -31.13
N ASP A 393 -30.51 1.21 -30.85
CA ASP A 393 -31.52 1.64 -31.82
C ASP A 393 -30.87 2.23 -33.08
N VAL A 394 -29.78 3.00 -32.92
CA VAL A 394 -29.04 3.58 -34.04
C VAL A 394 -28.34 2.49 -34.86
N PHE A 395 -27.74 1.48 -34.23
CA PHE A 395 -27.09 0.38 -34.95
C PHE A 395 -28.10 -0.48 -35.70
N LEU A 396 -29.27 -0.76 -35.11
CA LEU A 396 -30.35 -1.50 -35.77
C LEU A 396 -30.91 -0.73 -36.97
N LEU A 397 -31.07 0.59 -36.85
CA LEU A 397 -31.50 1.45 -37.97
C LEU A 397 -30.43 1.51 -39.08
N ALA A 398 -29.15 1.60 -38.72
CA ALA A 398 -28.05 1.66 -39.68
C ALA A 398 -27.82 0.34 -40.44
N ALA A 399 -28.12 -0.80 -39.82
CA ALA A 399 -27.96 -2.12 -40.44
C ALA A 399 -28.93 -2.37 -41.61
N GLY A 400 -30.05 -1.64 -41.69
CA GLY A 400 -31.03 -1.81 -42.75
C GLY A 400 -31.51 -3.26 -42.88
N ASP A 401 -31.55 -3.79 -44.11
CA ASP A 401 -31.88 -5.19 -44.44
C ASP A 401 -30.64 -6.08 -44.64
N ASP A 402 -29.43 -5.59 -44.36
CA ASP A 402 -28.21 -6.40 -44.47
C ASP A 402 -28.17 -7.46 -43.34
N PRO A 403 -28.23 -8.77 -43.66
CA PRO A 403 -28.22 -9.82 -42.65
C PRO A 403 -26.92 -9.86 -41.84
N ALA A 404 -25.78 -9.49 -42.44
CA ALA A 404 -24.49 -9.49 -41.76
C ALA A 404 -24.41 -8.36 -40.73
N ALA A 405 -24.81 -7.14 -41.11
CA ALA A 405 -24.88 -6.00 -40.21
C ALA A 405 -25.87 -6.23 -39.05
N ARG A 406 -27.02 -6.90 -39.32
CA ARG A 406 -27.97 -7.29 -38.26
C ARG A 406 -27.36 -8.28 -37.26
N PHE A 407 -26.59 -9.25 -37.74
CA PHE A 407 -25.93 -10.24 -36.86
C PHE A 407 -24.88 -9.60 -35.95
N GLU A 408 -24.06 -8.68 -36.48
CA GLU A 408 -23.10 -7.92 -35.68
C GLU A 408 -23.80 -7.04 -34.64
N SER A 409 -24.89 -6.36 -35.03
CA SER A 409 -25.70 -5.57 -34.10
C SER A 409 -26.29 -6.43 -32.97
N PHE A 410 -26.74 -7.65 -33.27
CA PHE A 410 -27.28 -8.58 -32.27
C PHE A 410 -26.21 -9.08 -31.29
N THR A 411 -25.00 -9.35 -31.80
CA THR A 411 -23.86 -9.76 -30.96
C THR A 411 -23.46 -8.63 -30.03
N MET A 412 -23.41 -7.40 -30.54
CA MET A 412 -23.08 -6.20 -29.77
C MET A 412 -24.15 -5.92 -28.69
N LYS A 413 -25.44 -6.09 -29.01
CA LYS A 413 -26.54 -6.03 -28.04
C LYS A 413 -26.36 -6.99 -26.88
N HIS A 414 -25.97 -8.24 -27.16
CA HIS A 414 -25.77 -9.24 -26.12
C HIS A 414 -24.60 -8.87 -25.19
N VAL A 415 -23.51 -8.35 -25.76
CA VAL A 415 -22.37 -7.83 -24.98
C VAL A 415 -22.80 -6.67 -24.08
N TYR A 416 -23.52 -5.67 -24.62
CA TYR A 416 -23.97 -4.52 -23.83
C TYR A 416 -24.97 -4.92 -22.74
N THR A 417 -25.90 -5.83 -23.03
CA THR A 417 -26.85 -6.33 -22.02
C THR A 417 -26.12 -7.01 -20.85
N ARG A 418 -25.07 -7.80 -21.14
CA ARG A 418 -24.25 -8.44 -20.10
C ARG A 418 -23.44 -7.43 -19.30
N ILE A 419 -22.88 -6.40 -19.95
CA ILE A 419 -22.16 -5.32 -19.27
C ILE A 419 -23.12 -4.55 -18.36
N THR A 420 -24.30 -4.16 -18.85
CA THR A 420 -25.30 -3.45 -18.05
C THR A 420 -25.76 -4.29 -16.85
N ALA A 421 -26.07 -5.57 -17.05
CA ALA A 421 -26.47 -6.46 -15.95
C ALA A 421 -25.35 -6.67 -14.92
N ASP A 422 -24.08 -6.81 -15.35
CA ASP A 422 -22.94 -6.91 -14.44
C ASP A 422 -22.75 -5.62 -13.64
N ILE A 423 -22.85 -4.46 -14.29
CA ILE A 423 -22.76 -3.16 -13.62
C ILE A 423 -23.91 -3.00 -12.60
N GLU A 424 -25.14 -3.31 -12.96
CA GLU A 424 -26.31 -3.23 -12.08
C GLU A 424 -26.19 -4.18 -10.88
N SER A 425 -25.66 -5.39 -11.08
CA SER A 425 -25.46 -6.36 -10.00
C SER A 425 -24.40 -5.94 -8.98
N ARG A 426 -23.49 -5.03 -9.36
CA ARG A 426 -22.41 -4.51 -8.50
C ARG A 426 -22.76 -3.19 -7.82
N SER A 427 -23.82 -2.50 -8.28
CA SER A 427 -24.24 -1.18 -7.81
C SER A 427 -25.25 -1.22 -6.67
#